data_AF-A0A6B2E348-F1
#
_entry.id   AF-A0A6B2E348-F1
#
_cell.length_a   1.000
_cell.length_b   1.000
_cell.length_c   1.000
_cell.angle_alpha   90.00
_cell.angle_beta   90.00
_cell.angle_gamma   90.00
#
_symmetry.space_group_name_H-M   'P 1'
#
loop_
_entity.id
_entity.type
_entity.pdbx_description
1 polymer ?
#
loop_
_entity_poly.entity_id
_entity_poly.type
_entity_poly.pdbx_seq_one_letter_code
_entity_poly.pdbx_strand_id
1 'polypeptide(L)' 'MTSWLGRVLEVEVGPVAHGGHCVARADGRVVFVRHALPGERVRVEVTED' A
#
# COMPACT_ATOMS: atom_id res chain seq x y z
N MET A 1 5.37 16.93 -7.58
CA MET A 1 4.63 15.66 -7.71
C MET A 1 3.35 15.79 -6.88
N THR A 2 2.22 15.25 -7.34
CA THR A 2 0.94 15.36 -6.62
C THR A 2 0.94 14.48 -5.38
N SER A 3 0.54 15.04 -4.23
CA SER A 3 0.42 14.32 -2.95
C SER A 3 -0.73 13.30 -3.00
N TRP A 4 -0.57 12.17 -2.31
CA TRP A 4 -1.60 11.12 -2.18
C TRP A 4 -2.30 11.06 -0.83
N LEU A 5 -1.95 11.92 0.13
CA LEU A 5 -2.56 11.93 1.46
C LEU A 5 -4.11 11.95 1.40
N GLY A 6 -4.75 11.01 2.08
CA GLY A 6 -6.21 10.82 2.13
C GLY A 6 -6.81 10.11 0.92
N ARG A 7 -6.01 9.74 -0.10
CA ARG A 7 -6.50 8.96 -1.25
C ARG A 7 -6.77 7.52 -0.83
N VAL A 8 -7.88 6.95 -1.32
CA VAL A 8 -8.16 5.53 -1.20
C VAL A 8 -7.74 4.80 -2.47
N LEU A 9 -7.01 3.70 -2.31
CA LEU A 9 -6.51 2.85 -3.38
C LEU A 9 -7.02 1.42 -3.21
N GLU A 10 -7.33 0.76 -4.33
CA GLU A 10 -7.53 -0.69 -4.38
C GLU A 10 -6.25 -1.35 -4.86
N VAL A 11 -5.69 -2.24 -4.05
CA VAL A 11 -4.40 -2.87 -4.35
C VAL A 11 -4.40 -4.35 -4.00
N GLU A 12 -3.57 -5.10 -4.71
CA GLU A 12 -3.14 -6.44 -4.29
C GLU A 12 -1.93 -6.30 -3.37
N VAL A 13 -2.00 -6.97 -2.22
CA VAL A 13 -0.95 -6.96 -1.22
C VAL A 13 0.13 -7.94 -1.65
N GLY A 14 1.32 -7.42 -1.89
CA GLY A 14 2.50 -8.19 -2.25
C GLY A 14 3.28 -8.67 -1.02
N PRO A 15 4.60 -8.91 -1.18
CA PRO A 15 5.42 -9.51 -0.13
C PRO A 15 5.63 -8.58 1.07
N VAL A 16 6.15 -9.15 2.15
CA VAL A 16 6.58 -8.43 3.34
C VAL A 16 7.95 -7.76 3.08
N ALA A 17 8.05 -6.47 3.34
CA ALA A 17 9.30 -5.72 3.32
C ALA A 17 10.05 -5.82 4.66
N HIS A 18 11.30 -5.39 4.67
CA HIS A 18 12.07 -5.24 5.91
C HIS A 18 11.33 -4.31 6.88
N GLY A 19 11.13 -4.75 8.13
CA GLY A 19 10.31 -4.05 9.12
C GLY A 19 8.87 -4.60 9.30
N GLY A 20 8.47 -5.61 8.51
CA GLY A 20 7.22 -6.36 8.75
C GLY A 20 5.97 -5.78 8.08
N HIS A 21 6.10 -4.68 7.34
CA HIS A 21 5.02 -4.16 6.50
C HIS A 21 4.91 -4.91 5.18
N CYS A 22 3.69 -5.12 4.68
CA CYS A 22 3.51 -5.60 3.31
C CYS A 22 3.68 -4.46 2.31
N VAL A 23 3.99 -4.78 1.06
CA VAL A 23 4.08 -3.78 -0.01
C VAL A 23 3.06 -4.02 -1.10
N ALA A 24 2.50 -2.95 -1.61
CA ALA A 24 1.72 -2.93 -2.85
C ALA A 24 2.37 -1.98 -3.86
N ARG A 25 1.94 -2.05 -5.11
CA ARG A 25 2.37 -1.15 -6.18
C ARG A 25 1.15 -0.53 -6.83
N ALA A 26 1.16 0.79 -6.97
CA ALA A 26 0.10 1.55 -7.61
C ALA A 26 0.72 2.73 -8.36
N ASP A 27 0.32 2.96 -9.61
CA ASP A 27 0.78 4.07 -10.46
C ASP A 27 2.30 4.34 -10.38
N GLY A 28 3.11 3.27 -10.39
CA GLY A 28 4.58 3.34 -10.33
C GLY A 28 5.18 3.65 -8.95
N ARG A 29 4.36 3.82 -7.90
CA ARG A 29 4.78 4.01 -6.52
C ARG A 29 4.72 2.71 -5.72
N VAL A 30 5.53 2.65 -4.66
CA VAL A 30 5.46 1.59 -3.65
C VAL A 30 4.60 2.08 -2.50
N VAL A 31 3.63 1.27 -2.07
CA VAL A 31 2.72 1.58 -0.96
C VAL A 31 3.00 0.59 0.16
N PHE A 32 3.42 1.07 1.32
CA PHE A 32 3.53 0.24 2.51
C PHE A 32 2.13 0.04 3.11
N VAL A 33 1.72 -1.22 3.19
CA VAL A 33 0.39 -1.62 3.66
C VAL A 33 0.52 -2.23 5.06
N ARG A 34 -0.23 -1.67 6.01
CA ARG A 34 -0.40 -2.22 7.36
C ARG A 34 -1.67 -3.06 7.41
N HIS A 35 -1.70 -4.03 8.33
CA HIS A 35 -2.90 -4.83 8.64
C HIS A 35 -3.48 -5.63 7.48
N ALA A 36 -2.61 -6.11 6.57
CA ALA A 36 -3.00 -7.01 5.50
C ALA A 36 -1.90 -8.05 5.25
N LEU A 37 -2.29 -9.21 4.74
CA LEU A 37 -1.42 -10.33 4.42
C LEU A 37 -1.14 -10.41 2.91
N PRO A 38 0.01 -10.97 2.50
CA PRO A 38 0.30 -11.19 1.08
C PRO A 38 -0.82 -11.99 0.37
N GLY A 39 -1.21 -11.55 -0.82
CA GLY A 39 -2.25 -12.15 -1.65
C GLY A 39 -3.66 -11.56 -1.44
N GLU A 40 -3.87 -10.73 -0.41
CA GLU A 40 -5.16 -10.07 -0.20
C GLU A 40 -5.40 -8.94 -1.22
N ARG A 41 -6.67 -8.69 -1.53
CA ARG A 41 -7.11 -7.48 -2.25
C ARG A 41 -7.82 -6.56 -1.27
N VAL A 42 -7.30 -5.36 -1.10
CA VAL A 42 -7.73 -4.44 -0.04
C VAL A 42 -7.95 -3.03 -0.55
N ARG A 43 -8.81 -2.30 0.16
CA ARG A 43 -8.91 -0.84 0.06
C ARG A 43 -8.07 -0.22 1.15
N VAL A 44 -7.13 0.64 0.78
CA VAL A 44 -6.21 1.32 1.71
C VAL A 44 -6.32 2.82 1.57
N GLU A 45 -6.27 3.54 2.68
CA GLU A 45 -6.12 4.99 2.70
C GLU A 45 -4.63 5.34 2.86
N VAL A 46 -4.14 6.26 2.03
CA VAL A 46 -2.78 6.78 2.14
C VAL A 46 -2.73 7.78 3.28
N THR A 47 -2.05 7.42 4.38
CA THR A 47 -1.91 8.30 5.55
C THR A 47 -0.64 9.16 5.52
N GLU A 48 0.31 8.85 4.65
CA GLU A 48 1.61 9.53 4.48
C GLU A 48 2.06 9.37 3.01
N ASP A 49 2.63 10.41 2.37
CA ASP A 49 3.14 10.40 0.97
C ASP A 49 4.50 11.11 0.85
#